data_AF-A0A2A5VT20-F1
#
_entry.id   AF-A0A2A5VT20-F1
#
_cell.length_a   1.000
_cell.length_b   1.000
_cell.length_c   1.000
_cell.angle_alpha   90.00
_cell.angle_beta   90.00
_cell.angle_gamma   90.00
#
_symmetry.space_group_name_H-M   'P 1'
#
loop_
_entity.id
_entity.type
_entity.pdbx_description
1 polymer ?
#
loop_
_entity_poly.entity_id
_entity_poly.type
_entity_poly.pdbx_seq_one_letter_code
_entity_poly.pdbx_strand_id
1 'polypeptide(L)'
;MSAVVKVWIDEGCITCDACENIVPEVFHVGDDTCAIVDGVNPSEWSDDIVEAADACPVDVILFEVAGGEEAVDEDASAEVAAPAPAAEPAPAAEPVGDGALDEVMAGDRDLHILFGSQSGNSEGLCSLIAKKAADYGLVGHVHDMDGFDLASMASMKR
;
A
#
# COMPACT_ATOMS: atom_id res chain seq x y z
N MET A 1 27.00 -16.16 6.73
CA MET A 1 26.86 -15.84 5.30
C MET A 1 25.58 -16.50 4.85
N SER A 2 24.54 -15.70 4.80
CA SER A 2 23.23 -16.09 4.30
C SER A 2 23.37 -16.16 2.78
N ALA A 3 23.48 -17.36 2.21
CA ALA A 3 23.66 -17.50 0.77
C ALA A 3 22.29 -17.48 0.08
N VAL A 4 22.06 -16.50 -0.80
CA VAL A 4 20.88 -16.46 -1.66
C VAL A 4 20.96 -17.62 -2.66
N VAL A 5 19.96 -18.49 -2.67
CA VAL A 5 19.85 -19.65 -3.57
C VAL A 5 19.01 -19.35 -4.80
N LYS A 6 18.11 -18.37 -4.72
CA LYS A 6 17.23 -17.99 -5.81
C LYS A 6 16.83 -16.52 -5.66
N VAL A 7 16.72 -15.82 -6.78
CA VAL A 7 16.23 -14.44 -6.86
C VAL A 7 15.18 -14.38 -7.98
N TRP A 8 14.12 -13.61 -7.76
CA TRP A 8 13.10 -13.31 -8.77
C TRP A 8 12.48 -11.93 -8.52
N ILE A 9 11.81 -11.41 -9.54
CA ILE A 9 11.19 -10.08 -9.51
C ILE A 9 9.68 -10.29 -9.65
N ASP A 10 8.91 -9.73 -8.73
CA ASP A 10 7.44 -9.74 -8.76
C ASP A 10 6.88 -8.62 -9.64
N GLU A 11 5.59 -8.70 -9.94
CA GLU A 11 4.90 -7.68 -10.73
C GLU A 11 4.87 -6.34 -9.97
N GLY A 12 5.19 -5.23 -10.66
CA GLY A 12 5.20 -3.89 -10.06
C GLY A 12 6.57 -3.18 -10.06
N CYS A 13 7.58 -3.75 -10.72
CA CYS A 13 8.84 -3.04 -10.94
C CYS A 13 8.61 -1.70 -11.68
N ILE A 14 9.12 -0.61 -11.11
CA ILE A 14 9.00 0.75 -11.68
C ILE A 14 10.25 1.23 -12.41
N THR A 15 11.18 0.31 -12.73
CA THR A 15 12.43 0.60 -13.47
C THR A 15 13.17 1.84 -12.93
N CYS A 16 13.41 1.87 -11.61
CA CYS A 16 14.06 3.00 -10.93
C CYS A 16 15.60 2.95 -10.93
N ASP A 17 16.18 1.96 -11.61
CA ASP A 17 17.63 1.72 -11.73
C ASP A 17 18.38 1.40 -10.41
N ALA A 18 17.70 1.35 -9.26
CA ALA A 18 18.35 1.11 -7.97
C ALA A 18 19.10 -0.25 -7.94
N CYS A 19 18.46 -1.32 -8.40
CA CYS A 19 19.02 -2.67 -8.41
C CYS A 19 20.23 -2.83 -9.37
N GLU A 20 20.18 -2.22 -10.56
CA GLU A 20 21.30 -2.23 -11.52
C GLU A 20 22.48 -1.36 -11.05
N ASN A 21 22.22 -0.30 -10.27
CA ASN A 21 23.29 0.50 -9.67
C ASN A 21 24.02 -0.24 -8.53
N ILE A 22 23.35 -1.15 -7.84
CA ILE A 22 23.91 -1.93 -6.73
C ILE A 22 24.64 -3.17 -7.25
N VAL A 23 24.00 -3.96 -8.11
CA VAL A 23 24.56 -5.19 -8.67
C VAL A 23 24.20 -5.35 -10.16
N PRO A 24 24.89 -4.63 -11.07
CA PRO A 24 24.65 -4.68 -12.51
C PRO A 24 24.96 -6.06 -13.12
N GLU A 25 25.73 -6.88 -12.42
CA GLU A 25 26.04 -8.25 -12.83
C GLU A 25 24.80 -9.16 -12.76
N VAL A 26 23.85 -8.89 -11.85
CA VAL A 26 22.66 -9.72 -11.63
C VAL A 26 21.41 -9.09 -12.23
N PHE A 27 21.23 -7.78 -12.11
CA PHE A 27 20.04 -7.07 -12.56
C PHE A 27 20.31 -6.20 -13.78
N HIS A 28 19.42 -6.29 -14.77
CA HIS A 28 19.38 -5.41 -15.93
C HIS A 28 18.01 -4.76 -16.06
N VAL A 29 17.95 -3.43 -16.09
CA VAL A 29 16.70 -2.69 -16.21
C VAL A 29 16.29 -2.61 -17.68
N GLY A 30 15.12 -3.18 -17.99
CA GLY A 30 14.50 -3.06 -19.31
C GLY A 30 13.52 -1.88 -19.39
N ASP A 31 12.71 -1.85 -20.45
CA ASP A 31 11.75 -0.76 -20.69
C ASP A 31 10.54 -0.80 -19.73
N ASP A 32 10.07 -1.99 -19.35
CA ASP A 32 8.85 -2.19 -18.53
C ASP A 32 9.09 -2.95 -17.21
N THR A 33 10.22 -3.66 -17.08
CA THR A 33 10.58 -4.47 -15.90
C THR A 33 12.08 -4.72 -15.86
N CYS A 34 12.62 -4.95 -14.66
CA CYS A 34 13.96 -5.49 -14.51
C CYS A 34 13.98 -6.99 -14.85
N ALA A 35 15.08 -7.44 -15.44
CA ALA A 35 15.35 -8.84 -15.75
C ALA A 35 16.63 -9.30 -15.04
N ILE A 36 16.66 -10.57 -14.67
CA ILE A 36 17.84 -11.19 -14.07
C ILE A 36 18.71 -11.74 -15.20
N VAL A 37 20.01 -11.43 -15.17
CA VAL A 37 20.96 -11.86 -16.20
C VAL A 37 21.14 -13.38 -16.14
N ASP A 38 20.92 -14.06 -17.27
CA ASP A 38 21.07 -15.51 -17.38
C ASP A 38 22.52 -15.97 -17.15
N GLY A 39 22.69 -16.98 -16.29
CA GLY A 39 23.99 -17.64 -16.06
C GLY A 39 24.79 -17.13 -14.86
N VAL A 40 24.22 -16.24 -14.05
CA VAL A 40 24.83 -15.74 -12.81
C VAL A 40 24.39 -16.59 -11.63
N ASN A 41 25.32 -16.87 -10.71
CA ASN A 41 25.02 -17.63 -9.51
C ASN A 41 24.64 -16.68 -8.35
N PRO A 42 23.38 -16.69 -7.87
CA PRO A 42 22.92 -15.77 -6.82
C PRO A 42 23.69 -15.90 -5.51
N SER A 43 24.33 -17.06 -5.27
CA SER A 43 25.08 -17.31 -4.04
C SER A 43 26.37 -16.51 -3.93
N GLU A 44 26.91 -16.01 -5.06
CA GLU A 44 28.14 -15.22 -5.08
C GLU A 44 27.89 -13.74 -4.78
N TRP A 45 26.64 -13.28 -4.96
CA TRP A 45 26.20 -11.89 -4.83
C TRP A 45 25.16 -11.76 -3.72
N SER A 46 25.19 -12.65 -2.72
CA SER A 46 24.11 -12.74 -1.73
C SER A 46 23.92 -11.46 -0.93
N ASP A 47 25.02 -10.79 -0.56
CA ASP A 47 24.95 -9.56 0.23
C ASP A 47 24.44 -8.39 -0.63
N ASP A 48 24.88 -8.31 -1.89
CA ASP A 48 24.47 -7.25 -2.83
C ASP A 48 23.02 -7.43 -3.30
N ILE A 49 22.52 -8.66 -3.42
CA ILE A 49 21.11 -8.95 -3.74
C ILE A 49 20.19 -8.50 -2.60
N VAL A 50 20.60 -8.69 -1.35
CA VAL A 50 19.83 -8.23 -0.18
C VAL A 50 19.80 -6.70 -0.15
N GLU A 51 20.95 -6.04 -0.39
CA GLU A 51 21.01 -4.59 -0.47
C GLU A 51 20.15 -4.03 -1.61
N ALA A 52 20.15 -4.69 -2.77
CA ALA A 52 19.29 -4.32 -3.90
C ALA A 52 17.80 -4.49 -3.59
N ALA A 53 17.42 -5.51 -2.82
CA ALA A 53 16.05 -5.71 -2.37
C ALA A 53 15.61 -4.59 -1.41
N ASP A 54 16.43 -4.25 -0.42
CA ASP A 54 16.16 -3.16 0.54
C ASP A 54 16.10 -1.78 -0.11
N ALA A 55 16.80 -1.58 -1.23
CA ALA A 55 16.78 -0.34 -1.99
C ALA A 55 15.58 -0.22 -2.94
N CYS A 56 14.79 -1.29 -3.12
CA CYS A 56 13.66 -1.30 -4.03
C CYS A 56 12.48 -0.52 -3.42
N PRO A 57 12.06 0.64 -3.98
CA PRO A 57 11.01 1.47 -3.37
C PRO A 57 9.60 0.84 -3.40
N VAL A 58 9.47 -0.31 -4.06
CA VAL A 58 8.23 -1.08 -4.21
C VAL A 58 8.41 -2.53 -3.77
N ASP A 59 9.56 -2.88 -3.18
CA ASP A 59 9.85 -4.18 -2.56
C ASP A 59 9.54 -5.42 -3.45
N VAL A 60 9.72 -5.29 -4.77
CA VAL A 60 9.40 -6.37 -5.73
C VAL A 60 10.55 -7.36 -5.98
N ILE A 61 11.69 -7.21 -5.31
CA ILE A 61 12.85 -8.10 -5.47
C ILE A 61 12.81 -9.12 -4.35
N LEU A 62 12.51 -10.38 -4.68
CA LEU A 62 12.40 -11.47 -3.72
C LEU A 62 13.57 -12.44 -3.87
N PHE A 63 13.99 -13.01 -2.75
CA PHE A 63 15.08 -13.98 -2.72
C PHE A 63 14.86 -15.08 -1.67
N GLU A 64 15.39 -16.26 -1.94
CA GLU A 64 15.44 -17.37 -0.99
C GLU A 64 16.86 -17.52 -0.45
N VAL A 65 17.03 -17.68 0.87
CA VAL A 65 18.32 -17.93 1.52
C VAL A 65 18.44 -19.42 1.89
N ALA A 66 19.62 -20.02 1.70
CA ALA A 66 19.93 -21.37 2.16
C ALA A 66 19.89 -21.47 3.70
N GLY A 67 18.74 -21.86 4.25
CA GLY A 67 18.54 -22.09 5.68
C GLY A 67 17.45 -21.23 6.31
N GLY A 68 16.33 -21.03 5.61
CA GLY A 68 15.25 -20.13 5.99
C GLY A 68 14.82 -20.24 7.45
N GLU A 69 14.88 -19.10 8.14
CA GLU A 69 14.03 -18.78 9.28
C GLU A 69 13.78 -17.25 9.25
N GLU A 70 12.50 -16.93 9.04
CA GLU A 70 11.74 -15.70 9.35
C GLU A 70 12.25 -14.31 8.90
N ALA A 71 11.60 -13.80 7.85
CA ALA A 71 10.77 -12.60 7.96
C ALA A 71 9.63 -12.73 6.94
N VAL A 72 8.55 -13.40 7.35
CA VAL A 72 7.24 -13.15 6.76
C VAL A 72 6.82 -11.82 7.38
N ASP A 73 7.04 -10.73 6.63
CA ASP A 73 6.27 -9.51 6.86
C ASP A 73 4.83 -9.83 6.44
N GLU A 74 4.05 -10.25 7.43
CA GLU A 74 2.60 -10.14 7.45
C GLU A 74 2.22 -8.66 7.30
N ASP A 75 2.05 -8.19 6.07
CA ASP A 75 1.07 -7.12 5.79
C ASP A 75 0.00 -7.66 4.83
N ALA A 76 -0.86 -8.46 5.45
CA ALA A 76 -2.30 -8.53 5.27
C ALA A 76 -2.88 -7.90 3.98
N SER A 77 -3.02 -8.73 2.95
CA SER A 77 -4.12 -8.58 1.98
C SER A 77 -4.84 -9.91 1.79
N ALA A 78 -5.95 -10.07 2.51
CA ALA A 78 -6.99 -11.05 2.21
C ALA A 78 -8.34 -10.59 2.76
N GLU A 79 -9.08 -9.89 1.89
CA GLU A 79 -10.54 -10.06 1.77
C GLU A 79 -10.81 -11.59 1.61
N VAL A 80 -11.81 -12.26 2.18
CA VAL A 80 -13.25 -12.15 1.90
C VAL A 80 -14.07 -12.97 2.93
N ALA A 81 -15.32 -12.54 3.12
CA ALA A 81 -16.54 -13.36 3.30
C ALA A 81 -17.06 -13.65 4.72
N ALA A 82 -18.27 -13.13 4.95
CA ALA A 82 -19.14 -13.27 6.12
C ALA A 82 -19.62 -14.71 6.38
N PRO A 83 -20.17 -15.02 7.58
CA PRO A 83 -21.59 -14.72 7.81
C PRO A 83 -21.91 -14.18 9.22
N ALA A 84 -23.05 -13.50 9.30
CA ALA A 84 -23.67 -13.00 10.52
C ALA A 84 -23.82 -14.07 11.63
N PRO A 85 -23.79 -13.64 12.90
CA PRO A 85 -25.01 -13.79 13.68
C PRO A 85 -25.41 -12.50 14.40
N ALA A 86 -26.72 -12.31 14.48
CA ALA A 86 -27.37 -11.33 15.33
C ALA A 86 -27.09 -11.62 16.82
N ALA A 87 -26.75 -10.58 17.59
CA ALA A 87 -27.00 -10.50 19.03
C ALA A 87 -27.01 -9.03 19.49
N GLU A 88 -27.91 -8.76 20.43
CA GLU A 88 -28.45 -7.50 20.94
C GLU A 88 -27.47 -6.52 21.62
N PRO A 89 -27.90 -5.25 21.83
CA PRO A 89 -27.02 -4.11 22.09
C PRO A 89 -26.74 -3.90 23.59
N ALA A 90 -25.49 -3.54 23.93
CA ALA A 90 -25.14 -2.94 25.22
C ALA A 90 -23.73 -2.32 25.16
N PRO A 91 -23.44 -1.30 25.98
CA PRO A 91 -24.08 0.01 26.07
C PRO A 91 -23.13 1.09 25.52
N ALA A 92 -23.64 2.30 25.35
CA ALA A 92 -22.88 3.49 25.01
C ALA A 92 -21.62 3.60 25.89
N ALA A 93 -20.45 3.59 25.26
CA ALA A 93 -19.23 4.04 25.88
C ALA A 93 -19.34 5.54 26.09
N GLU A 94 -19.50 5.96 27.34
CA GLU A 94 -19.34 7.36 27.72
C GLU A 94 -17.90 7.80 27.44
N PRO A 95 -17.67 9.02 26.92
CA PRO A 95 -16.33 9.48 26.64
C PRO A 95 -15.61 9.74 27.97
N VAL A 96 -14.68 8.86 28.33
CA VAL A 96 -13.64 9.18 29.32
C VAL A 96 -12.56 9.96 28.59
N GLY A 97 -12.81 11.25 28.41
CA GLY A 97 -11.87 12.20 27.82
C GLY A 97 -12.21 13.60 28.31
N ASP A 98 -11.21 14.35 28.74
CA ASP A 98 -11.32 15.67 29.37
C ASP A 98 -11.73 16.76 28.35
N GLY A 99 -12.83 16.57 27.59
CA GLY A 99 -13.45 17.54 26.66
C GLY A 99 -12.61 18.07 25.48
N ALA A 100 -11.28 17.92 25.52
CA ALA A 100 -10.35 18.50 24.57
C ALA A 100 -10.42 17.83 23.19
N LEU A 101 -10.82 16.55 23.16
CA LEU A 101 -11.06 15.81 21.91
C LEU A 101 -12.39 16.24 21.26
N ASP A 102 -13.40 16.64 22.06
CA ASP A 102 -14.69 17.10 21.55
C ASP A 102 -14.56 18.43 20.80
N GLU A 103 -13.68 19.33 21.26
CA GLU A 103 -13.36 20.58 20.55
C GLU A 103 -12.67 20.32 19.20
N VAL A 104 -11.83 19.29 19.11
CA VAL A 104 -11.17 18.87 17.87
C VAL A 104 -12.15 18.18 16.92
N MET A 105 -13.16 17.48 17.46
CA MET A 105 -14.20 16.79 16.68
C MET A 105 -15.37 17.70 16.26
N ALA A 106 -15.44 18.94 16.76
CA ALA A 106 -16.49 19.92 16.42
C ALA A 106 -16.27 20.67 15.09
N GLY A 107 -15.17 20.41 14.38
CA GLY A 107 -14.85 21.03 13.08
C GLY A 107 -15.69 20.51 11.90
N ASP A 108 -15.41 21.01 10.70
CA ASP A 108 -15.97 20.44 9.47
C ASP A 108 -15.36 19.06 9.24
N ARG A 109 -16.21 18.03 9.19
CA ARG A 109 -15.79 16.62 9.09
C ARG A 109 -15.96 16.05 7.69
N ASP A 110 -16.02 16.92 6.68
CA ASP A 110 -16.15 16.54 5.29
C ASP A 110 -14.85 15.93 4.76
N LEU A 111 -14.93 14.69 4.28
CA LEU A 111 -13.85 13.95 3.64
C LEU A 111 -14.14 13.86 2.13
N HIS A 112 -13.46 14.67 1.34
CA HIS A 112 -13.58 14.65 -0.12
C HIS A 112 -12.62 13.61 -0.72
N ILE A 113 -13.16 12.60 -1.40
CA ILE A 113 -12.43 11.50 -2.02
C ILE A 113 -12.53 11.65 -3.53
N LEU A 114 -11.41 11.81 -4.21
CA LEU A 114 -11.36 11.94 -5.67
C LEU A 114 -10.88 10.64 -6.30
N PHE A 115 -11.59 10.15 -7.32
CA PHE A 115 -11.19 8.96 -8.06
C PHE A 115 -10.98 9.31 -9.55
N GLY A 116 -10.02 8.63 -10.19
CA GLY A 116 -9.83 8.72 -11.63
C GLY A 116 -10.70 7.69 -12.35
N SER A 117 -11.40 8.11 -13.41
CA SER A 117 -12.36 7.28 -14.12
C SER A 117 -11.74 6.25 -15.10
N GLN A 118 -10.44 6.37 -15.41
CA GLN A 118 -9.82 5.68 -16.54
C GLN A 118 -9.97 4.15 -16.52
N SER A 119 -9.75 3.51 -15.36
CA SER A 119 -9.79 2.05 -15.23
C SER A 119 -11.01 1.51 -14.47
N GLY A 120 -11.90 2.39 -13.98
CA GLY A 120 -13.13 2.04 -13.25
C GLY A 120 -12.95 1.30 -11.91
N ASN A 121 -11.74 0.83 -11.59
CA ASN A 121 -11.46 0.05 -10.38
C ASN A 121 -11.57 0.91 -9.10
N SER A 122 -11.21 2.18 -9.20
CA SER A 122 -11.08 3.08 -8.05
C SER A 122 -12.42 3.59 -7.49
N GLU A 123 -13.49 3.60 -8.30
CA GLU A 123 -14.80 4.13 -7.90
C GLU A 123 -15.44 3.28 -6.77
N GLY A 124 -15.34 1.96 -6.89
CA GLY A 124 -15.86 1.03 -5.89
C GLY A 124 -15.16 1.18 -4.54
N LEU A 125 -13.83 1.31 -4.56
CA LEU A 125 -13.02 1.51 -3.36
C LEU A 125 -13.37 2.83 -2.66
N CYS A 126 -13.50 3.92 -3.42
CA CYS A 126 -13.84 5.24 -2.86
C CYS A 126 -15.23 5.25 -2.20
N SER A 127 -16.19 4.55 -2.79
CA SER A 127 -17.53 4.38 -2.20
C SER A 127 -17.51 3.57 -0.90
N LEU A 128 -16.61 2.58 -0.77
CA LEU A 128 -16.43 1.82 0.47
C LEU A 128 -15.76 2.66 1.56
N ILE A 129 -14.74 3.44 1.19
CA ILE A 129 -14.06 4.36 2.11
C ILE A 129 -15.04 5.42 2.63
N ALA A 130 -15.88 6.01 1.78
CA ALA A 130 -16.89 6.98 2.18
C ALA A 130 -17.89 6.40 3.21
N LYS A 131 -18.26 5.11 3.07
CA LYS A 131 -19.12 4.42 4.03
C LYS A 131 -18.42 4.18 5.36
N LYS A 132 -17.17 3.71 5.34
CA LYS A 132 -16.36 3.48 6.55
C LYS A 132 -16.02 4.79 7.28
N ALA A 133 -15.91 5.90 6.55
CA ALA A 133 -15.65 7.21 7.13
C ALA A 133 -16.72 7.64 8.16
N ALA A 134 -17.97 7.20 7.97
CA ALA A 134 -19.06 7.46 8.91
C ALA A 134 -18.78 6.87 10.30
N ASP A 135 -18.08 5.74 10.40
CA ASP A 135 -17.71 5.10 11.66
C ASP A 135 -16.72 5.96 12.48
N TYR A 136 -16.01 6.87 11.82
CA TYR A 136 -15.06 7.81 12.41
C TYR A 136 -15.63 9.23 12.57
N GLY A 137 -16.95 9.39 12.39
CA GLY A 137 -17.61 10.69 12.43
C GLY A 137 -17.15 11.63 11.31
N LEU A 138 -16.82 11.08 10.14
CA LEU A 138 -16.49 11.81 8.92
C LEU A 138 -17.63 11.68 7.91
N VAL A 139 -17.84 12.72 7.10
CA VAL A 139 -18.83 12.76 6.03
C VAL A 139 -18.10 12.60 4.70
N GLY A 140 -18.14 11.40 4.13
CA GLY A 140 -17.46 11.10 2.87
C GLY A 140 -18.21 11.63 1.65
N HIS A 141 -17.54 12.42 0.81
CA HIS A 141 -18.02 12.89 -0.49
C HIS A 141 -17.13 12.35 -1.61
N VAL A 142 -17.69 11.59 -2.54
CA VAL A 142 -16.94 10.98 -3.64
C VAL A 142 -17.09 11.83 -4.91
N HIS A 143 -15.98 12.17 -5.54
CA HIS A 143 -15.91 13.01 -6.75
C HIS A 143 -15.11 12.30 -7.85
N ASP A 144 -15.59 12.38 -9.09
CA ASP A 144 -14.81 11.97 -10.27
C ASP A 144 -13.83 13.09 -10.64
N MET A 145 -12.54 12.78 -10.69
CA MET A 145 -11.47 13.73 -10.99
C MET A 145 -11.62 14.37 -12.38
N ASP A 146 -12.16 13.66 -13.36
CA ASP A 146 -12.29 14.18 -14.73
C ASP A 146 -13.42 15.21 -14.86
N GLY A 147 -14.45 15.12 -14.00
CA GLY A 147 -15.60 16.02 -13.98
C GLY A 147 -15.57 17.09 -12.89
N PHE A 148 -14.60 17.02 -11.97
CA PHE A 148 -14.56 17.86 -10.79
C PHE A 148 -13.71 19.11 -11.00
N ASP A 149 -14.24 20.28 -10.63
CA ASP A 149 -13.50 21.53 -10.65
C ASP A 149 -12.59 21.64 -9.42
N LEU A 150 -11.29 21.37 -9.61
CA LEU A 150 -10.29 21.48 -8.54
C LEU A 150 -10.20 22.89 -7.94
N ALA A 151 -10.56 23.95 -8.68
CA ALA A 151 -10.56 25.30 -8.14
C ALA A 151 -11.60 25.47 -7.01
N SER A 152 -12.67 24.66 -7.02
CA SER A 152 -13.70 24.68 -5.97
C SER A 152 -13.17 24.22 -4.60
N MET A 153 -12.08 23.41 -4.56
CA MET A 153 -11.48 22.94 -3.31
C MET A 153 -10.88 24.07 -2.48
N ALA A 154 -10.47 25.17 -3.11
CA ALA A 154 -9.97 26.35 -2.40
C ALA A 154 -11.04 27.01 -1.52
N SER A 155 -12.32 26.75 -1.81
CA SER A 155 -13.46 27.27 -1.04
C SER A 155 -13.99 26.30 0.01
N MET A 156 -13.50 25.05 0.03
CA MET A 156 -13.88 24.04 1.02
C MET A 156 -13.16 24.32 2.34
N LYS A 157 -13.89 24.12 3.46
CA LYS A 157 -13.32 24.25 4.80
C LYS A 157 -12.44 23.04 5.12
N ARG A 158 -11.37 23.29 5.89
CA ARG A 158 -10.39 22.31 6.33
C ARG A 158 -10.43 22.18 7.85
#